data_AF-A0A9D1K7P7-F1
#
_entry.id   AF-A0A9D1K7P7-F1
#
_cell.length_a   1.000
_cell.length_b   1.000
_cell.length_c   1.000
_cell.angle_alpha   90.00
_cell.angle_beta   90.00
_cell.angle_gamma   90.00
#
_symmetry.space_group_name_H-M   'P 1'
#
loop_
_entity.id
_entity.type
_entity.pdbx_description
1 polymer ?
#
loop_
_entity_poly.entity_id
_entity_poly.type
_entity_poly.pdbx_seq_one_letter_code
_entity_poly.pdbx_strand_id
1 'polypeptide(L)'
;MIWLRLAGATAAFIFGLCTAFRPKIPLYYKIIFFGMASCFLGSCYEALAQLLRPSAAEGFHVGYFGYIGLFFFLYSSYYGAINSLADGGGRDYRRYRLAAGLAALAVCAAGLCGAWLRSEQHLLLSIFTLPVTMAAYFAAKLLIMPDVELGITAAMRPFNALALGLCAVQLLEFCWSFGGAAGWLIAALDGLLLAASLPVARKGVRRWFM
;
A
#
# COMPACT_ATOMS: atom_id res chain seq x y z
N MET A 1 9.48 12.42 11.63
CA MET A 1 8.79 11.15 11.27
C MET A 1 8.83 10.91 9.76
N ILE A 2 8.47 11.91 8.92
CA ILE A 2 8.56 11.83 7.46
C ILE A 2 9.89 11.29 6.90
N TRP A 3 11.03 11.59 7.54
CA TRP A 3 12.35 11.10 7.13
C TRP A 3 12.47 9.57 7.11
N LEU A 4 11.76 8.86 8.00
CA LEU A 4 11.76 7.40 8.04
C LEU A 4 10.98 6.81 6.86
N ARG A 5 9.80 7.38 6.57
CA ARG A 5 9.04 7.05 5.35
C ARG A 5 9.85 7.33 4.10
N LEU A 6 10.46 8.53 4.02
CA LEU A 6 11.28 8.92 2.87
C LEU A 6 12.45 7.94 2.67
N ALA A 7 13.14 7.53 3.73
CA ALA A 7 14.21 6.54 3.64
C ALA A 7 13.69 5.20 3.10
N GLY A 8 12.56 4.72 3.62
CA GLY A 8 11.91 3.49 3.14
C GLY A 8 11.46 3.55 1.67
N ALA A 9 10.80 4.65 1.30
CA ALA A 9 10.37 4.91 -0.07
C ALA A 9 11.56 5.05 -1.04
N THR A 10 12.65 5.67 -0.60
CA THR A 10 13.89 5.79 -1.38
C THR A 10 14.53 4.42 -1.61
N ALA A 11 14.62 3.59 -0.56
CA ALA A 11 15.14 2.23 -0.69
C ALA A 11 14.30 1.39 -1.66
N ALA A 12 12.97 1.49 -1.56
CA ALA A 12 12.05 0.84 -2.50
C ALA A 12 12.28 1.35 -3.93
N PHE A 13 12.33 2.67 -4.13
CA PHE A 13 12.52 3.29 -5.43
C PHE A 13 13.83 2.86 -6.11
N ILE A 14 14.96 2.91 -5.39
CA ILE A 14 16.27 2.48 -5.90
C ILE A 14 16.24 0.99 -6.26
N PHE A 15 15.73 0.13 -5.37
CA PHE A 15 15.61 -1.30 -5.65
C PHE A 15 14.73 -1.55 -6.88
N GLY A 16 13.63 -0.82 -7.00
CA GLY A 16 12.71 -0.86 -8.13
C GLY A 16 13.38 -0.48 -9.44
N LEU A 17 14.10 0.63 -9.52
CA LEU A 17 14.86 1.04 -10.71
C LEU A 17 15.82 -0.07 -11.18
N CYS A 18 16.52 -0.71 -10.23
CA CYS A 18 17.46 -1.78 -10.55
C CYS A 18 16.79 -3.09 -11.02
N THR A 19 15.48 -3.26 -10.82
CA THR A 19 14.81 -4.57 -10.95
C THR A 19 13.58 -4.59 -11.84
N ALA A 20 12.78 -3.54 -11.88
CA ALA A 20 11.48 -3.49 -12.57
C ALA A 20 11.60 -3.50 -14.10
N PHE A 21 12.70 -2.97 -14.63
CA PHE A 21 12.95 -2.87 -16.08
C PHE A 21 13.80 -4.02 -16.63
N ARG A 22 14.09 -5.04 -15.81
CA ARG A 22 14.79 -6.24 -16.29
C ARG A 22 13.88 -7.09 -17.18
N PRO A 23 14.45 -7.88 -18.11
CA PRO A 23 13.67 -8.83 -18.91
C PRO A 23 12.99 -9.87 -18.02
N LYS A 24 11.86 -10.41 -18.50
CA LYS A 24 11.05 -11.44 -17.81
C LYS A 24 10.54 -11.01 -16.43
N ILE A 25 10.18 -9.73 -16.30
CA ILE A 25 9.48 -9.19 -15.12
C ILE A 25 8.03 -8.92 -15.52
N PRO A 26 7.03 -9.47 -14.79
CA PRO A 26 5.64 -9.33 -15.17
C PRO A 26 5.15 -7.92 -14.90
N LEU A 27 4.10 -7.53 -15.62
CA LEU A 27 3.47 -6.22 -15.48
C LEU A 27 3.07 -5.94 -14.02
N TYR A 28 2.58 -6.95 -13.31
CA TYR A 28 2.22 -6.86 -11.89
C TYR A 28 3.31 -6.20 -11.02
N TYR A 29 4.56 -6.66 -11.14
CA TYR A 29 5.68 -6.11 -10.37
C TYR A 29 5.99 -4.66 -10.76
N LYS A 30 5.88 -4.34 -12.06
CA LYS A 30 6.10 -2.97 -12.56
C LYS A 30 5.05 -2.00 -12.01
N ILE A 31 3.79 -2.43 -11.93
CA ILE A 31 2.71 -1.64 -11.34
C ILE A 31 3.00 -1.35 -9.86
N ILE A 32 3.44 -2.35 -9.08
CA ILE A 32 3.83 -2.14 -7.67
C ILE A 32 4.98 -1.13 -7.58
N PHE A 33 5.99 -1.24 -8.46
CA PHE A 33 7.09 -0.26 -8.51
C PHE A 33 6.57 1.17 -8.73
N PHE A 34 5.65 1.39 -9.67
CA PHE A 34 5.05 2.72 -9.87
C PHE A 34 4.26 3.21 -8.65
N GLY A 35 3.62 2.31 -7.91
CA GLY A 35 3.02 2.63 -6.61
C GLY A 35 4.05 3.15 -5.61
N MET A 36 5.17 2.44 -5.44
CA MET A 36 6.25 2.86 -4.54
C MET A 36 6.92 4.16 -5.01
N ALA A 37 7.10 4.33 -6.32
CA ALA A 37 7.61 5.57 -6.90
C ALA A 37 6.68 6.76 -6.65
N SER A 38 5.36 6.54 -6.71
CA SER A 38 4.36 7.56 -6.36
C SER A 38 4.48 7.98 -4.89
N CYS A 39 4.60 7.01 -3.98
CA CYS A 39 4.84 7.27 -2.56
C CYS A 39 6.18 8.01 -2.31
N PHE A 40 7.24 7.66 -3.04
CA PHE A 40 8.53 8.33 -2.99
C PHE A 40 8.41 9.80 -3.41
N LEU A 41 7.76 10.10 -4.54
CA LEU A 41 7.53 11.47 -4.99
C LEU A 41 6.70 12.27 -3.98
N GLY A 42 5.67 11.65 -3.40
CA GLY A 42 4.89 12.28 -2.33
C GLY A 42 5.73 12.62 -1.10
N SER A 43 6.60 11.70 -0.69
CA SER A 43 7.52 11.87 0.44
C SER A 43 8.58 12.93 0.17
N CYS A 44 9.12 12.99 -1.05
CA CYS A 44 10.05 14.05 -1.46
C CYS A 44 9.40 15.43 -1.40
N TYR A 45 8.16 15.54 -1.89
CA TYR A 45 7.41 16.78 -1.83
C TYR A 45 7.20 17.22 -0.37
N GLU A 46 6.71 16.32 0.49
CA GLU A 46 6.42 16.64 1.89
C GLU A 46 7.70 17.03 2.65
N ALA A 47 8.79 16.28 2.47
CA ALA A 47 10.08 16.60 3.09
C ALA A 47 10.62 17.96 2.62
N LEU A 48 10.52 18.26 1.33
CA LEU A 48 10.93 19.54 0.78
C LEU A 48 10.05 20.69 1.27
N ALA A 49 8.73 20.49 1.32
CA ALA A 49 7.79 21.47 1.85
C ALA A 49 8.08 21.77 3.32
N GLN A 50 8.36 20.75 4.13
CA GLN A 50 8.71 20.91 5.54
C GLN A 50 10.03 21.68 5.73
N LEU A 51 11.02 21.47 4.85
CA LEU A 51 12.29 22.20 4.89
C LEU A 51 12.15 23.67 4.48
N LEU A 52 11.37 23.95 3.43
CA LEU A 52 11.29 25.30 2.85
C LEU A 52 10.25 26.19 3.54
N ARG A 53 9.10 25.62 3.89
CA ARG A 53 7.98 26.34 4.48
C ARG A 53 7.14 25.38 5.33
N PRO A 54 7.45 25.22 6.64
CA PRO A 54 6.76 24.27 7.52
C PRO A 54 5.23 24.39 7.50
N SER A 55 4.70 25.61 7.44
CA SER A 55 3.25 25.86 7.35
C SER A 55 2.60 25.39 6.05
N ALA A 56 3.37 25.12 4.99
CA ALA A 56 2.88 24.52 3.75
C ALA A 56 2.81 22.99 3.83
N ALA A 57 3.49 22.37 4.80
CA ALA A 57 3.37 20.95 5.11
C ALA A 57 2.26 20.67 6.14
N GLU A 58 1.81 21.70 6.87
CA GLU A 58 0.64 21.65 7.74
C GLU A 58 -0.63 21.83 6.90
N GLY A 59 -1.29 20.73 6.55
CA GLY A 59 -2.51 20.82 5.74
C GLY A 59 -2.59 19.81 4.61
N PHE A 60 -3.56 20.05 3.71
CA PHE A 60 -3.51 19.46 2.37
C PHE A 60 -2.28 19.98 1.62
N HIS A 61 -1.57 19.06 0.97
CA HIS A 61 -0.48 19.39 0.09
C HIS A 61 -0.37 18.38 -1.06
N VAL A 62 0.32 18.76 -2.15
CA VAL A 62 0.39 17.94 -3.38
C VAL A 62 0.98 16.55 -3.13
N GLY A 63 1.86 16.42 -2.14
CA GLY A 63 2.42 15.12 -1.71
C GLY A 63 1.37 14.03 -1.40
N TYR A 64 0.15 14.40 -0.97
CA TYR A 64 -0.94 13.44 -0.74
C TYR A 64 -1.31 12.63 -1.99
N PHE A 65 -1.18 13.21 -3.19
CA PHE A 65 -1.43 12.46 -4.42
C PHE A 65 -0.42 11.32 -4.64
N GLY A 66 0.80 11.44 -4.10
CA GLY A 66 1.77 10.36 -4.09
C GLY A 66 1.33 9.18 -3.22
N TYR A 67 0.79 9.46 -2.04
CA TYR A 67 0.27 8.45 -1.11
C TYR A 67 -1.01 7.80 -1.62
N ILE A 68 -1.92 8.60 -2.19
CA ILE A 68 -3.13 8.11 -2.88
C ILE A 68 -2.73 7.23 -4.08
N GLY A 69 -1.74 7.67 -4.86
CA GLY A 69 -1.24 6.97 -6.03
C GLY A 69 -0.70 5.58 -5.70
N LEU A 70 0.04 5.43 -4.58
CA LEU A 70 0.49 4.11 -4.10
C LEU A 70 -0.65 3.09 -4.05
N PHE A 71 -1.76 3.44 -3.40
CA PHE A 71 -2.87 2.52 -3.22
C PHE A 71 -3.68 2.28 -4.50
N PHE A 72 -3.80 3.28 -5.37
CA PHE A 72 -4.39 3.06 -6.71
C PHE A 72 -3.56 2.10 -7.56
N PHE A 73 -2.23 2.23 -7.56
CA PHE A 73 -1.34 1.29 -8.25
C PHE A 73 -1.43 -0.11 -7.63
N LEU A 74 -1.45 -0.23 -6.29
CA LEU A 74 -1.65 -1.52 -5.63
C LEU A 74 -2.99 -2.15 -6.01
N TYR A 75 -4.09 -1.40 -5.93
CA TYR A 75 -5.41 -1.87 -6.37
C TYR A 75 -5.39 -2.33 -7.83
N SER A 76 -4.84 -1.52 -8.74
CA SER A 76 -4.74 -1.85 -10.17
C SER A 76 -3.95 -3.14 -10.41
N SER A 77 -2.85 -3.34 -9.66
CA SER A 77 -2.05 -4.57 -9.73
C SER A 77 -2.88 -5.81 -9.38
N TYR A 78 -3.79 -5.70 -8.42
CA TYR A 78 -4.64 -6.81 -8.01
C TYR A 78 -5.80 -7.05 -8.97
N TYR A 79 -6.60 -6.01 -9.24
CA TYR A 79 -7.84 -6.11 -10.01
C TYR A 79 -7.59 -6.61 -11.44
N GLY A 80 -6.51 -6.15 -12.07
CA GLY A 80 -6.21 -6.48 -13.47
C GLY A 80 -5.42 -7.76 -13.70
N ALA A 81 -4.61 -8.23 -12.74
CA ALA A 81 -3.66 -9.32 -12.98
C ALA A 81 -3.91 -10.58 -12.13
N ILE A 82 -3.74 -10.51 -10.81
CA ILE A 82 -3.79 -11.72 -9.96
C ILE A 82 -5.23 -12.14 -9.65
N ASN A 83 -6.14 -11.17 -9.47
CA ASN A 83 -7.48 -11.48 -9.00
C ASN A 83 -8.28 -12.36 -9.98
N SER A 84 -8.10 -12.17 -11.29
CA SER A 84 -8.75 -12.99 -12.31
C SER A 84 -8.23 -14.43 -12.31
N LEU A 85 -6.98 -14.66 -11.91
CA LEU A 85 -6.39 -15.99 -11.76
C LEU A 85 -6.87 -16.69 -10.47
N ALA A 86 -6.92 -15.95 -9.36
CA ALA A 86 -7.25 -16.52 -8.05
C ALA A 86 -8.76 -16.64 -7.79
N ASP A 87 -9.62 -15.88 -8.49
CA ASP A 87 -11.07 -15.90 -8.25
C ASP A 87 -11.88 -15.88 -9.55
N GLY A 88 -12.32 -17.07 -9.96
CA GLY A 88 -13.25 -17.25 -11.08
C GLY A 88 -14.71 -16.85 -10.77
N GLY A 89 -15.00 -16.24 -9.61
CA GLY A 89 -16.34 -15.77 -9.25
C GLY A 89 -17.29 -16.85 -8.71
N GLY A 90 -16.84 -18.11 -8.64
CA GLY A 90 -17.62 -19.24 -8.14
C GLY A 90 -18.08 -19.09 -6.68
N ARG A 91 -19.11 -19.85 -6.29
CA ARG A 91 -19.68 -19.82 -4.93
C ARG A 91 -18.73 -20.37 -3.87
N ASP A 92 -17.83 -21.28 -4.24
CA ASP A 92 -16.91 -21.94 -3.32
C ASP A 92 -15.94 -20.96 -2.64
N TYR A 93 -15.62 -19.85 -3.34
CA TYR A 93 -14.75 -18.81 -2.81
C TYR A 93 -15.47 -17.67 -2.08
N ARG A 94 -16.81 -17.74 -1.94
CA ARG A 94 -17.62 -16.67 -1.33
C ARG A 94 -17.19 -16.36 0.10
N ARG A 95 -16.86 -17.37 0.91
CA ARG A 95 -16.42 -17.18 2.30
C ARG A 95 -15.14 -16.34 2.41
N TYR A 96 -14.19 -16.53 1.48
CA TYR A 96 -12.95 -15.77 1.45
C TYR A 96 -13.19 -14.32 1.01
N ARG A 97 -14.08 -14.10 0.02
CA ARG A 97 -14.51 -12.75 -0.36
C ARG A 97 -15.17 -12.00 0.80
N LEU A 98 -16.03 -12.68 1.57
CA LEU A 98 -16.69 -12.08 2.74
C LEU A 98 -15.68 -11.74 3.84
N ALA A 99 -14.75 -12.66 4.16
CA ALA A 99 -13.70 -12.41 5.16
C ALA A 99 -12.80 -11.23 4.76
N ALA A 100 -12.41 -11.15 3.48
CA ALA A 100 -11.67 -10.01 2.96
C ALA A 100 -12.49 -8.72 2.97
N GLY A 101 -13.80 -8.81 2.71
CA GLY A 101 -14.74 -7.70 2.83
C GLY A 101 -14.81 -7.15 4.25
N LEU A 102 -14.78 -8.02 5.27
CA LEU A 102 -14.71 -7.60 6.67
C LEU A 102 -13.40 -6.85 7.00
N ALA A 103 -12.26 -7.34 6.48
CA ALA A 103 -10.97 -6.65 6.66
C ALA A 103 -10.99 -5.26 5.99
N ALA A 104 -11.52 -5.17 4.77
CA ALA A 104 -11.67 -3.89 4.07
C ALA A 104 -12.64 -2.95 4.80
N LEU A 105 -13.76 -3.47 5.32
CA LEU A 105 -14.71 -2.69 6.10
C LEU A 105 -14.08 -2.14 7.37
N ALA A 106 -13.25 -2.92 8.06
CA ALA A 106 -12.52 -2.47 9.24
C ALA A 106 -11.55 -1.32 8.90
N VAL A 107 -10.80 -1.45 7.80
CA VAL A 107 -9.91 -0.39 7.29
C VAL A 107 -10.70 0.87 6.91
N CYS A 108 -11.82 0.71 6.21
CA CYS A 108 -12.69 1.82 5.82
C CYS A 108 -13.25 2.55 7.03
N ALA A 109 -13.82 1.80 7.99
CA ALA A 109 -14.38 2.35 9.22
C ALA A 109 -13.31 3.08 10.04
N ALA A 110 -12.13 2.48 10.24
CA ALA A 110 -11.04 3.12 10.95
C ALA A 110 -10.54 4.39 10.23
N GLY A 111 -10.50 4.38 8.90
CA GLY A 111 -10.09 5.52 8.08
C GLY A 111 -11.05 6.68 8.17
N LEU A 112 -12.34 6.42 7.93
CA LEU A 112 -13.39 7.43 8.00
C LEU A 112 -13.53 7.96 9.44
N CYS A 113 -13.52 7.09 10.46
CA CYS A 113 -13.55 7.57 11.84
C CYS A 113 -12.38 8.51 12.15
N GLY A 114 -11.14 8.12 11.82
CA GLY A 114 -9.97 8.98 12.03
C GLY A 114 -10.05 10.29 11.23
N ALA A 115 -10.41 10.20 9.95
CA ALA A 115 -10.56 11.36 9.06
C ALA A 115 -11.57 12.38 9.60
N TRP A 116 -12.71 11.92 10.12
CA TRP A 116 -13.77 12.79 10.62
C TRP A 116 -13.51 13.31 12.03
N LEU A 117 -12.71 12.61 12.84
CA LEU A 117 -12.16 13.14 14.08
C LEU A 117 -11.13 14.24 13.83
N ARG A 118 -10.40 14.19 12.71
CA ARG A 118 -9.50 15.25 12.24
C ARG A 118 -10.26 16.29 11.40
N SER A 119 -10.97 17.18 12.09
CA SER A 119 -11.84 18.21 11.50
C SER A 119 -11.22 19.01 10.34
N GLU A 120 -9.91 19.26 10.34
CA GLU A 120 -9.26 20.14 9.36
C GLU A 120 -9.07 19.54 7.95
N GLN A 121 -9.06 18.22 7.79
CA GLN A 121 -8.73 17.57 6.49
C GLN A 121 -9.64 16.39 6.14
N HIS A 122 -10.83 16.33 6.75
CA HIS A 122 -11.75 15.19 6.67
C HIS A 122 -12.07 14.75 5.23
N LEU A 123 -12.25 15.68 4.28
CA LEU A 123 -12.58 15.36 2.89
C LEU A 123 -11.41 14.67 2.17
N LEU A 124 -10.20 15.22 2.29
CA LEU A 124 -9.00 14.63 1.70
C LEU A 124 -8.69 13.25 2.29
N LEU A 125 -8.75 13.12 3.61
CA LEU A 125 -8.49 11.86 4.29
C LEU A 125 -9.56 10.80 3.97
N SER A 126 -10.81 11.22 3.73
CA SER A 126 -11.86 10.35 3.20
C SER A 126 -11.56 9.88 1.78
N ILE A 127 -11.08 10.77 0.90
CA ILE A 127 -10.62 10.41 -0.46
C ILE A 127 -9.45 9.43 -0.40
N PHE A 128 -8.49 9.65 0.51
CA PHE A 128 -7.36 8.73 0.74
C PHE A 128 -7.81 7.36 1.23
N THR A 129 -8.81 7.30 2.11
CA THR A 129 -9.32 6.05 2.68
C THR A 129 -9.90 5.11 1.61
N LEU A 130 -10.45 5.65 0.52
CA LEU A 130 -11.08 4.86 -0.54
C LEU A 130 -10.10 3.90 -1.26
N PRO A 131 -9.00 4.36 -1.90
CA PRO A 131 -8.06 3.45 -2.54
C PRO A 131 -7.34 2.54 -1.53
N VAL A 132 -7.11 3.00 -0.28
CA VAL A 132 -6.55 2.15 0.79
C VAL A 132 -7.48 0.97 1.09
N THR A 133 -8.79 1.24 1.22
CA THR A 133 -9.82 0.21 1.45
C THR A 133 -9.87 -0.78 0.29
N MET A 134 -9.82 -0.29 -0.94
CA MET A 134 -9.82 -1.13 -2.14
C MET A 134 -8.57 -2.02 -2.17
N ALA A 135 -7.39 -1.48 -1.91
CA ALA A 135 -6.15 -2.25 -1.84
C ALA A 135 -6.18 -3.29 -0.70
N ALA A 136 -6.70 -2.91 0.47
CA ALA A 136 -6.83 -3.79 1.63
C ALA A 136 -7.74 -4.99 1.36
N TYR A 137 -8.86 -4.78 0.64
CA TYR A 137 -9.74 -5.88 0.23
C TYR A 137 -8.98 -6.93 -0.57
N PHE A 138 -8.27 -6.53 -1.63
CA PHE A 138 -7.55 -7.50 -2.47
C PHE A 138 -6.34 -8.12 -1.78
N ALA A 139 -5.59 -7.32 -1.00
CA ALA A 139 -4.48 -7.84 -0.21
C ALA A 139 -4.97 -8.90 0.79
N ALA A 140 -6.03 -8.62 1.55
CA ALA A 140 -6.62 -9.58 2.48
C ALA A 140 -7.18 -10.81 1.75
N LYS A 141 -7.90 -10.61 0.64
CA LYS A 141 -8.47 -11.67 -0.19
C LYS A 141 -7.39 -12.65 -0.67
N LEU A 142 -6.33 -12.14 -1.30
CA LEU A 142 -5.25 -12.96 -1.85
C LEU A 142 -4.29 -13.49 -0.79
N LEU A 143 -4.34 -12.97 0.44
CA LEU A 143 -3.63 -13.54 1.59
C LEU A 143 -4.28 -14.85 2.05
N ILE A 144 -5.62 -14.89 2.10
CA ILE A 144 -6.38 -16.02 2.66
C ILE A 144 -6.90 -17.01 1.63
N MET A 145 -6.97 -16.62 0.36
CA MET A 145 -7.48 -17.51 -0.69
C MET A 145 -6.62 -18.78 -0.82
N PRO A 146 -7.26 -19.94 -1.07
CA PRO A 146 -6.55 -21.15 -1.40
C PRO A 146 -5.79 -20.95 -2.71
N ASP A 147 -4.73 -21.73 -2.89
CA ASP A 147 -3.88 -21.59 -4.05
C ASP A 147 -4.56 -22.23 -5.27
N VAL A 148 -4.57 -21.51 -6.40
CA VAL A 148 -5.43 -21.86 -7.56
C VAL A 148 -4.61 -22.27 -8.79
N GLU A 149 -3.33 -21.87 -8.87
CA GLU A 149 -2.44 -22.19 -9.99
C GLU A 149 -0.98 -22.31 -9.54
N LEU A 150 -0.38 -23.50 -9.64
CA LEU A 150 1.07 -23.77 -9.55
C LEU A 150 1.84 -23.06 -8.41
N GLY A 151 1.22 -22.68 -7.29
CA GLY A 151 1.89 -21.92 -6.23
C GLY A 151 1.87 -20.40 -6.36
N ILE A 152 1.25 -19.81 -7.40
CA ILE A 152 1.29 -18.36 -7.69
C ILE A 152 0.69 -17.55 -6.54
N THR A 153 -0.48 -17.93 -6.04
CA THR A 153 -1.15 -17.20 -4.96
C THR A 153 -0.38 -17.37 -3.67
N ALA A 154 0.07 -18.60 -3.37
CA ALA A 154 0.91 -18.90 -2.21
C ALA A 154 2.23 -18.10 -2.21
N ALA A 155 2.87 -17.95 -3.37
CA ALA A 155 4.12 -17.19 -3.53
C ALA A 155 3.97 -15.70 -3.22
N MET A 156 2.77 -15.14 -3.44
CA MET A 156 2.49 -13.72 -3.23
C MET A 156 1.95 -13.40 -1.83
N ARG A 157 1.56 -14.39 -1.02
CA ARG A 157 1.06 -14.16 0.35
C ARG A 157 1.95 -13.26 1.22
N PRO A 158 3.29 -13.42 1.23
CA PRO A 158 4.14 -12.53 2.02
C PRO A 158 4.04 -11.07 1.58
N PHE A 159 3.93 -10.83 0.27
CA PHE A 159 3.72 -9.48 -0.25
C PHE A 159 2.33 -8.95 0.10
N ASN A 160 1.29 -9.78 -0.02
CA ASN A 160 -0.08 -9.38 0.34
C ASN A 160 -0.20 -9.01 1.83
N ALA A 161 0.52 -9.71 2.71
CA ALA A 161 0.62 -9.36 4.12
C ALA A 161 1.30 -8.00 4.33
N LEU A 162 2.40 -7.72 3.61
CA LEU A 162 3.04 -6.39 3.64
C LEU A 162 2.14 -5.29 3.09
N ALA A 163 1.43 -5.54 2.01
CA ALA A 163 0.50 -4.57 1.42
C ALA A 163 -0.67 -4.26 2.37
N LEU A 164 -1.20 -5.27 3.06
CA LEU A 164 -2.23 -5.06 4.09
C LEU A 164 -1.67 -4.29 5.29
N GLY A 165 -0.43 -4.59 5.70
CA GLY A 165 0.30 -3.83 6.70
C GLY A 165 0.47 -2.36 6.30
N LEU A 166 0.87 -2.08 5.06
CA LEU A 166 0.98 -0.72 4.53
C LEU A 166 -0.36 0.02 4.55
N CYS A 167 -1.45 -0.67 4.19
CA CYS A 167 -2.79 -0.09 4.28
C CYS A 167 -3.10 0.34 5.72
N ALA A 168 -2.85 -0.53 6.70
CA ALA A 168 -3.13 -0.22 8.11
C ALA A 168 -2.22 0.90 8.65
N VAL A 169 -0.92 0.84 8.38
CA VAL A 169 0.08 1.76 8.94
C VAL A 169 -0.09 3.17 8.38
N GLN A 170 -0.24 3.33 7.06
CA GLN A 170 -0.46 4.66 6.48
C GLN A 170 -1.83 5.23 6.88
N LEU A 171 -2.86 4.38 7.01
CA LEU A 171 -4.14 4.82 7.55
C LEU A 171 -4.00 5.41 8.96
N LEU A 172 -3.27 4.73 9.85
CA LEU A 172 -3.02 5.20 11.20
C LEU A 172 -2.19 6.49 11.20
N GLU A 173 -1.17 6.57 10.35
CA GLU A 173 -0.29 7.74 10.29
C GLU A 173 -1.03 9.00 9.80
N PHE A 174 -1.83 8.89 8.74
CA PHE A 174 -2.55 10.04 8.18
C PHE A 174 -3.84 10.35 8.97
N CYS A 175 -4.63 9.35 9.36
CA CYS A 175 -5.97 9.57 9.91
C CYS A 175 -5.99 9.71 11.45
N TRP A 176 -4.98 9.26 12.20
CA TRP A 176 -5.06 9.17 13.68
C TRP A 176 -4.01 9.98 14.45
N SER A 177 -3.03 10.61 13.79
CA SER A 177 -2.12 11.61 14.38
C SER A 177 -1.43 11.20 15.70
N PHE A 178 -0.75 10.06 15.71
CA PHE A 178 -0.01 9.63 16.89
C PHE A 178 1.25 10.46 17.12
N GLY A 179 1.39 11.05 18.31
CA GLY A 179 2.61 11.72 18.78
C GLY A 179 3.55 10.81 19.55
N GLY A 180 4.70 11.35 19.95
CA GLY A 180 5.65 10.68 20.84
C GLY A 180 6.19 9.34 20.29
N ALA A 181 6.42 8.37 21.18
CA ALA A 181 6.99 7.07 20.83
C ALA A 181 6.11 6.26 19.85
N ALA A 182 4.78 6.35 19.98
CA ALA A 182 3.85 5.67 19.09
C ALA A 182 3.97 6.18 17.66
N GLY A 183 4.05 7.51 17.46
CA GLY A 183 4.28 8.10 16.14
C GLY A 183 5.61 7.67 15.51
N TRP A 184 6.69 7.62 16.29
CA TRP A 184 7.98 7.15 15.80
C TRP A 184 7.96 5.67 15.39
N LEU A 185 7.26 4.83 16.16
CA LEU A 185 7.10 3.41 15.84
C LEU A 185 6.32 3.19 14.54
N ILE A 186 5.22 3.93 14.36
CA ILE A 186 4.39 3.88 13.14
C ILE A 186 5.21 4.31 11.93
N ALA A 187 5.93 5.44 12.02
CA ALA A 187 6.77 5.93 10.92
C ALA A 187 7.94 4.98 10.59
N ALA A 188 8.54 4.33 11.60
CA ALA A 188 9.57 3.31 11.38
C ALA A 188 8.99 2.09 10.68
N LEU A 189 7.80 1.65 11.09
CA LEU A 189 7.10 0.52 10.49
C LEU A 189 6.71 0.84 9.03
N ASP A 190 6.21 2.05 8.73
CA ASP A 190 5.90 2.49 7.36
C ASP A 190 7.14 2.43 6.47
N GLY A 191 8.25 3.02 6.92
CA GLY A 191 9.53 2.97 6.20
C GLY A 191 10.02 1.54 5.95
N LEU A 192 9.94 0.66 6.94
CA LEU A 192 10.34 -0.75 6.81
C LEU A 192 9.45 -1.52 5.83
N LEU A 193 8.13 -1.33 5.91
CA LEU A 193 7.17 -1.96 5.02
C LEU A 193 7.38 -1.52 3.57
N LEU A 194 7.60 -0.22 3.35
CA LEU A 194 7.93 0.33 2.03
C LEU A 194 9.22 -0.30 1.49
N ALA A 195 10.30 -0.32 2.27
CA ALA A 195 11.57 -0.90 1.86
C ALA A 195 11.48 -2.41 1.55
N ALA A 196 10.68 -3.16 2.30
CA ALA A 196 10.52 -4.60 2.12
C ALA A 196 9.60 -4.99 0.94
N SER A 197 8.69 -4.09 0.54
CA SER A 197 7.62 -4.37 -0.43
C SER A 197 8.12 -4.95 -1.76
N LEU A 198 9.06 -4.27 -2.43
CA LEU A 198 9.57 -4.68 -3.74
C LEU A 198 10.49 -5.91 -3.67
N PRO A 199 11.44 -6.04 -2.72
CA PRO A 199 12.20 -7.27 -2.54
C PRO A 199 11.31 -8.51 -2.36
N VAL A 200 10.23 -8.39 -1.57
CA VAL A 200 9.31 -9.49 -1.31
C VAL A 200 8.40 -9.76 -2.51
N ALA A 201 7.85 -8.72 -3.16
CA ALA A 201 7.08 -8.87 -4.39
C ALA A 201 7.90 -9.57 -5.48
N ARG A 202 9.18 -9.21 -5.64
CA ARG A 202 10.08 -9.81 -6.62
C ARG A 202 10.32 -11.29 -6.36
N LYS A 203 10.48 -11.69 -5.09
CA LYS A 203 10.64 -13.10 -4.71
C LYS A 203 9.40 -13.92 -5.09
N GLY A 204 8.20 -13.39 -4.84
CA GLY A 204 6.94 -14.06 -5.20
C GLY A 204 6.79 -14.21 -6.71
N VAL A 205 6.97 -13.11 -7.43
CA VAL A 205 6.84 -13.03 -8.89
C VAL A 205 7.84 -13.93 -9.65
N ARG A 206 9.04 -14.17 -9.11
CA ARG A 206 10.01 -15.07 -9.74
C ARG A 206 9.49 -16.50 -9.90
N ARG A 207 8.55 -16.92 -9.06
CA ARG A 207 7.94 -18.26 -9.13
C ARG A 207 6.92 -18.40 -10.25
N TRP A 208 6.55 -17.31 -10.93
CA TRP A 208 5.56 -17.33 -12.01
C TRP A 208 6.14 -17.80 -13.36
N PHE A 209 7.47 -17.88 -13.48
CA PHE A 209 8.16 -18.31 -14.70
C PHE A 209 8.96 -19.60 -14.52
N MET A 210 8.76 -20.31 -13.41
CA MET A 210 9.30 -21.66 -13.17
C MET A 210 8.22 -22.68 -13.49
#